data_AF-A0A923WCW7-F1
#
_entry.id   AF-A0A923WCW7-F1
#
_cell.length_a   1.000
_cell.length_b   1.000
_cell.length_c   1.000
_cell.angle_alpha   90.00
_cell.angle_beta   90.00
_cell.angle_gamma   90.00
#
_symmetry.space_group_name_H-M   'P 1'
#
loop_
_entity.id
_entity.type
_entity.pdbx_description
1 polymer ?
#
loop_
_entity_poly.entity_id
_entity_poly.type
_entity_poly.pdbx_seq_one_letter_code
_entity_poly.pdbx_strand_id
1 'polypeptide(L)'
;KIMMDTRDRLEEVGKNIRTNGKEADDGKSLLGDYISDEELLACTTCNACVEACPVMIDPVSIIMQLRRFRLMEESQAPASWNSMLSNIENNMAPWKFSPADRFNWADKLKG
;
A
#
# COMPACT_ATOMS: atom_id res chain seq x y z
N LYS A 1 7.44 10.73 7.69
CA LYS A 1 6.12 11.37 7.78
C LYS A 1 5.05 10.35 8.21
N ILE A 2 4.65 9.39 7.37
CA ILE A 2 3.64 8.33 7.68
C ILE A 2 3.74 7.70 9.09
N MET A 3 4.93 7.28 9.52
CA MET A 3 5.14 6.74 10.88
C MET A 3 4.85 7.74 12.00
N MET A 4 5.19 9.01 11.79
CA MET A 4 4.96 10.09 12.75
C MET A 4 3.49 10.45 12.80
N ASP A 5 2.83 10.58 11.64
CA ASP A 5 1.40 10.87 11.57
C ASP A 5 0.58 9.75 12.22
N THR A 6 1.01 8.49 12.08
CA THR A 6 0.38 7.37 12.77
C THR A 6 0.54 7.46 14.28
N ARG A 7 1.74 7.79 14.78
CA ARG A 7 1.97 8.02 16.20
C ARG A 7 1.09 9.16 16.72
N ASP A 8 1.09 10.29 16.01
CA ASP A 8 0.35 11.49 16.43
C ASP A 8 -1.15 11.20 16.46
N ARG A 9 -1.67 10.47 15.47
CA ARG A 9 -3.06 10.00 15.44
C ARG A 9 -3.38 9.08 16.63
N LEU A 10 -2.50 8.13 16.96
CA LEU A 10 -2.67 7.25 18.10
C LEU A 10 -2.69 8.03 19.43
N GLU A 11 -1.89 9.08 19.56
CA GLU A 11 -1.92 9.96 20.74
C GLU A 11 -3.24 10.74 20.85
N GLU A 12 -3.75 11.26 19.75
CA GLU A 12 -5.05 11.95 19.69
C GLU A 12 -6.20 11.02 20.06
N VAL A 13 -6.27 9.85 19.44
CA VAL A 13 -7.28 8.81 19.75
C VAL A 13 -7.16 8.40 21.22
N GLY A 14 -5.93 8.20 21.72
CA GLY A 14 -5.70 7.86 23.12
C GLY A 14 -6.11 8.97 24.11
N LYS A 15 -6.01 10.25 23.74
CA LYS A 15 -6.55 11.36 24.55
C LYS A 15 -8.07 11.38 24.50
N ASN A 16 -8.65 11.21 23.31
CA ASN A 16 -10.10 11.17 23.12
C ASN A 16 -10.76 10.06 23.95
N ILE A 17 -10.21 8.85 23.92
CA ILE A 17 -10.70 7.71 24.71
C ILE A 17 -10.62 7.98 26.22
N ARG A 18 -9.58 8.68 26.69
CA ARG A 18 -9.41 9.02 28.11
C ARG A 18 -10.41 10.06 28.61
N THR A 19 -10.79 11.01 27.76
CA THR A 19 -11.70 12.11 28.14
C THR A 19 -13.17 11.75 27.91
N ASN A 20 -13.48 11.12 26.77
CA ASN A 20 -14.85 10.92 26.28
C ASN A 20 -15.31 9.45 26.35
N GLY A 21 -14.45 8.52 26.77
CA GLY A 21 -14.75 7.08 26.84
C GLY A 21 -14.42 6.33 25.54
N LYS A 22 -14.50 4.99 25.58
CA LYS A 22 -14.06 4.10 24.49
C LYS A 22 -14.81 4.25 23.15
N GLU A 23 -16.03 4.80 23.19
CA GLU A 23 -16.92 4.93 22.02
C GLU A 23 -16.88 6.33 21.41
N ALA A 24 -15.97 7.20 21.89
CA ALA A 24 -15.83 8.53 21.36
C ALA A 24 -15.20 8.50 19.96
N ASP A 25 -16.04 8.65 18.94
CA ASP A 25 -15.63 8.89 17.57
C ASP A 25 -15.38 10.39 17.34
N ASP A 26 -14.23 10.74 16.78
CA ASP A 26 -13.87 12.11 16.40
C ASP A 26 -14.07 12.40 14.90
N GLY A 27 -14.59 11.41 14.15
CA GLY A 27 -14.92 11.54 12.73
C GLY A 27 -13.71 11.64 11.81
N LYS A 28 -12.50 11.35 12.30
CA LYS A 28 -11.27 11.44 11.51
C LYS A 28 -10.65 10.06 11.24
N SER A 29 -10.17 9.87 10.02
CA SER A 29 -9.46 8.67 9.59
C SER A 29 -7.95 8.92 9.49
N LEU A 30 -7.15 7.90 9.74
CA LEU A 30 -5.70 7.96 9.51
C LEU A 30 -5.38 8.15 8.01
N LEU A 31 -6.12 7.45 7.15
CA LEU A 31 -6.03 7.56 5.70
C LEU A 31 -7.05 8.61 5.21
N GLY A 32 -6.60 9.57 4.43
CA GLY A 32 -7.41 10.70 3.94
C GLY A 32 -7.13 12.00 4.70
N ASP A 33 -7.26 12.00 6.02
CA ASP A 33 -7.10 13.24 6.83
C ASP A 33 -5.64 13.54 7.20
N TYR A 34 -4.83 12.50 7.49
CA TYR A 34 -3.44 12.65 7.94
C TYR A 34 -2.45 12.19 6.87
N ILE A 35 -2.73 11.05 6.25
CA ILE A 35 -1.90 10.47 5.19
C ILE A 35 -2.67 10.54 3.88
N SER A 36 -2.07 11.13 2.85
CA SER A 36 -2.67 11.15 1.52
C SER A 36 -2.38 9.88 0.72
N ASP A 37 -3.21 9.64 -0.30
CA ASP A 37 -3.08 8.49 -1.18
C ASP A 37 -1.80 8.52 -2.01
N GLU A 38 -1.41 9.71 -2.43
CA GLU A 38 -0.18 9.94 -3.19
C GLU A 38 1.05 9.62 -2.34
N GLU A 39 1.03 9.97 -1.05
CA GLU A 39 2.12 9.64 -0.12
C GLU A 39 2.25 8.13 0.07
N LEU A 40 1.12 7.42 0.18
CA LEU A 40 1.15 5.96 0.22
C LEU A 40 1.70 5.37 -1.06
N LEU A 41 1.29 5.85 -2.23
CA LEU A 41 1.69 5.31 -3.54
C LEU A 41 3.12 5.68 -3.94
N ALA A 42 3.70 6.74 -3.37
CA ALA A 42 5.08 7.17 -3.62
C ALA A 42 6.14 6.16 -3.13
N CYS A 43 5.83 5.34 -2.13
CA CYS A 43 6.77 4.34 -1.61
C CYS A 43 7.07 3.25 -2.65
N THR A 44 8.32 3.11 -3.08
CA THR A 44 8.74 2.07 -4.04
C THR A 44 9.13 0.76 -3.38
N THR A 45 8.92 0.61 -2.06
CA THR A 45 9.32 -0.57 -1.27
C THR A 45 10.82 -0.87 -1.34
N CYS A 46 11.67 0.15 -1.47
CA CYS A 46 13.12 0.01 -1.61
C CYS A 46 13.88 -0.38 -0.34
N ASN A 47 13.20 -0.50 0.81
CA ASN A 47 13.75 -0.87 2.12
C ASN A 47 14.78 0.10 2.74
N ALA A 48 15.19 1.16 2.05
CA ALA A 48 16.21 2.10 2.53
C ALA A 48 15.89 2.74 3.90
N CYS A 49 14.61 3.03 4.18
CA CYS A 49 14.20 3.61 5.46
C CYS A 49 14.31 2.63 6.64
N VAL A 50 14.19 1.32 6.39
CA VAL A 50 14.36 0.27 7.40
C VAL A 50 15.85 0.12 7.73
N GLU A 51 16.70 0.07 6.71
CA GLU A 51 18.16 -0.07 6.86
C GLU A 51 18.79 1.14 7.56
N ALA A 52 18.30 2.35 7.28
CA ALA A 52 18.78 3.56 7.93
C ALA A 52 18.33 3.71 9.40
N CYS A 53 17.37 2.90 9.88
CA CYS A 53 16.78 3.08 11.20
C CYS A 53 17.68 2.51 12.32
N PRO A 54 18.19 3.34 13.26
CA PRO A 54 19.11 2.88 14.32
C PRO A 54 18.43 2.02 15.39
N VAL A 55 17.10 2.02 15.45
CA VAL A 55 16.30 1.26 16.42
C VAL A 55 15.43 0.19 15.75
N MET A 56 15.72 -0.14 14.48
CA MET A 56 15.10 -1.25 13.74
C MET A 56 13.57 -1.16 13.65
N ILE A 57 13.03 0.04 13.48
CA ILE A 57 11.63 0.22 13.10
C ILE A 57 11.47 -0.19 11.64
N ASP A 58 10.31 -0.75 11.29
CA ASP A 58 9.94 -1.08 9.92
C ASP A 58 8.81 -0.16 9.41
N PRO A 59 9.14 1.00 8.79
CA PRO A 59 8.15 1.85 8.14
C PRO A 59 7.51 1.22 6.89
N VAL A 60 8.16 0.25 6.25
CA VAL A 60 7.61 -0.35 5.02
C VAL A 60 6.40 -1.21 5.36
N SER A 61 6.46 -1.97 6.46
CA SER A 61 5.37 -2.77 6.99
C SER A 61 4.07 -1.98 7.13
N ILE A 62 4.09 -0.82 7.79
CA ILE A 62 2.86 -0.03 8.00
C ILE A 62 2.29 0.51 6.69
N ILE A 63 3.16 0.95 5.77
CA ILE A 63 2.76 1.46 4.45
C ILE A 63 2.07 0.35 3.66
N MET A 64 2.61 -0.87 3.71
CA MET A 64 2.01 -2.03 3.03
C MET A 64 0.66 -2.42 3.65
N GLN A 65 0.49 -2.30 4.97
CA GLN A 65 -0.79 -2.54 5.63
C GLN A 65 -1.84 -1.51 5.20
N LEU A 66 -1.48 -0.22 5.17
CA LEU A 66 -2.38 0.85 4.70
C LEU A 66 -2.78 0.68 3.23
N ARG A 67 -1.83 0.32 2.36
CA ARG A 67 -2.11 -0.01 0.95
C ARG A 67 -3.08 -1.19 0.82
N ARG A 68 -2.91 -2.22 1.65
CA ARG A 68 -3.79 -3.39 1.66
C ARG A 68 -5.20 -3.03 2.11
N PHE A 69 -5.32 -2.25 3.19
CA PHE A 69 -6.61 -1.76 3.69
C PHE A 69 -7.36 -1.01 2.58
N ARG A 70 -6.69 -0.06 1.93
CA ARG A 70 -7.26 0.69 0.80
C ARG A 70 -7.73 -0.22 -0.34
N LEU A 71 -6.91 -1.20 -0.73
CA LEU A 71 -7.23 -2.07 -1.86
C LEU A 71 -8.41 -2.99 -1.55
N MET A 72 -8.41 -3.61 -0.37
CA MET A 72 -9.35 -4.69 -0.04
C MET A 72 -10.62 -4.18 0.65
N GLU A 73 -10.50 -3.19 1.54
CA GLU A 73 -11.62 -2.66 2.32
C GLU A 73 -12.31 -1.51 1.58
N GLU A 74 -11.54 -0.53 1.12
CA GLU A 74 -12.11 0.64 0.41
C GLU A 74 -12.36 0.35 -1.08
N SER A 75 -11.85 -0.76 -1.61
CA SER A 75 -11.90 -1.10 -3.04
C SER A 75 -11.28 -0.03 -3.96
N GLN A 76 -10.30 0.73 -3.45
CA GLN A 76 -9.70 1.87 -4.17
C GLN A 76 -8.29 1.56 -4.69
N ALA A 77 -8.21 0.81 -5.78
CA ALA A 77 -6.93 0.58 -6.47
C ALA A 77 -6.66 1.65 -7.56
N PRO A 78 -5.38 1.98 -7.82
CA PRO A 78 -5.00 2.68 -9.05
C PRO A 78 -5.50 1.93 -10.30
N ALA A 79 -5.93 2.66 -11.33
CA ALA A 79 -6.48 2.05 -12.56
C ALA A 79 -5.51 1.08 -13.25
N SER A 80 -4.20 1.38 -13.18
CA SER A 80 -3.15 0.49 -13.69
C SER A 80 -3.08 -0.83 -12.93
N TRP A 81 -3.33 -0.82 -11.61
CA TRP A 81 -3.37 -2.02 -10.78
C TRP A 81 -4.61 -2.86 -11.06
N ASN A 82 -5.77 -2.23 -11.26
CA ASN A 82 -6.98 -2.96 -11.67
C ASN A 82 -6.77 -3.71 -12.98
N SER A 83 -6.14 -3.05 -13.96
CA SER A 83 -5.79 -3.68 -15.24
C SER A 83 -4.83 -4.86 -15.05
N MET A 84 -3.83 -4.70 -14.19
CA MET A 84 -2.89 -5.78 -13.84
C MET A 84 -3.60 -6.95 -13.15
N LEU A 85 -4.46 -6.69 -12.16
CA LEU A 85 -5.18 -7.72 -11.40
C LEU A 85 -6.09 -8.53 -12.32
N SER A 86 -6.86 -7.88 -13.20
CA SER A 86 -7.66 -8.58 -14.21
C SER A 86 -6.83 -9.44 -15.16
N ASN A 87 -5.62 -8.98 -15.55
CA ASN A 87 -4.73 -9.82 -16.37
C ASN A 87 -4.23 -11.04 -15.58
N ILE A 88 -3.89 -10.89 -14.30
CA ILE A 88 -3.46 -12.00 -13.45
C ILE A 88 -4.57 -13.04 -13.33
N GLU A 89 -5.81 -12.62 -13.11
CA GLU A 89 -6.96 -13.53 -13.00
C GLU A 89 -7.22 -14.31 -14.29
N ASN A 90 -7.13 -13.66 -15.46
CA ASN A 90 -7.46 -14.29 -16.74
C ASN A 90 -6.30 -15.07 -17.38
N ASN A 91 -5.08 -14.54 -17.29
CA ASN A 91 -3.92 -15.03 -18.03
C ASN A 91 -2.82 -15.61 -17.13
N MET A 92 -3.01 -15.59 -15.80
CA MET A 92 -1.97 -15.94 -14.81
C MET A 92 -0.68 -15.12 -14.98
N ALA A 93 -0.80 -13.92 -15.56
CA ALA A 93 0.31 -13.01 -15.80
C ALA A 93 -0.17 -11.55 -15.68
N PRO A 94 0.67 -10.63 -15.18
CA PRO A 94 0.28 -9.22 -15.02
C PRO A 94 0.14 -8.47 -16.36
N TRP A 95 0.68 -9.04 -17.43
CA TRP A 95 0.65 -8.49 -18.79
C TRP A 95 -0.48 -9.13 -19.61
N LYS A 96 -1.00 -8.37 -20.58
CA LYS A 96 -2.10 -8.80 -21.47
C LYS A 96 -1.66 -9.74 -22.61
N PHE A 97 -0.42 -10.22 -22.61
CA PHE A 97 0.08 -11.06 -23.71
C PHE A 97 -0.49 -12.48 -23.64
N SER A 98 -0.68 -13.11 -24.80
CA SER A 98 -1.09 -14.51 -24.88
C SER A 98 0.01 -15.42 -24.32
N PRO A 99 -0.32 -16.46 -23.55
CA PRO A 99 0.65 -17.46 -23.11
C PRO A 99 1.40 -18.14 -24.27
N ALA A 100 0.75 -18.27 -25.44
CA ALA A 100 1.37 -18.85 -26.64
C ALA A 100 2.56 -18.01 -27.14
N ASP A 101 2.51 -16.69 -26.96
CA ASP A 101 3.55 -15.76 -27.43
C ASP A 101 4.76 -15.68 -26.49
N ARG A 102 4.70 -16.35 -25.32
CA ARG A 102 5.74 -16.30 -24.28
C ARG A 102 7.12 -16.72 -24.79
N PHE A 103 7.19 -17.61 -25.78
CA PHE A 103 8.45 -18.14 -26.33
C PHE A 103 8.89 -17.47 -27.64
N ASN A 104 8.16 -16.50 -28.17
CA ASN A 104 8.49 -15.84 -29.44
C ASN A 104 9.88 -15.16 -29.42
N TRP A 105 10.38 -14.76 -28.24
CA TRP A 105 11.73 -14.22 -28.09
C TRP A 105 12.83 -15.27 -28.30
N ALA A 106 12.55 -16.54 -27.98
CA ALA A 106 13.52 -17.64 -28.09
C ALA A 106 13.72 -18.08 -29.54
N ASP A 107 12.69 -17.98 -30.39
CA ASP A 107 12.82 -18.28 -31.82
C ASP A 107 13.73 -17.28 -32.55
N LYS A 108 13.84 -16.04 -32.05
CA LYS A 108 14.81 -15.04 -32.55
C LYS A 108 16.26 -15.33 -32.15
N LEU A 109 16.50 -16.26 -31.23
CA LEU A 109 17.84 -16.70 -30.83
C LEU A 109 18.30 -17.96 -31.58
N LYS A 110 17.40 -18.62 -32.32
CA LYS A 110 17.73 -19.76 -33.16
C LYS A 110 18.15 -19.28 -34.55
N GLY A 111 19.43 -18.91 -34.68
CA GLY A 111 20.15 -18.82 -35.96
C GLY A 111 19.64 -17.80 -36.97
#